data_AF-A0A239KRP6-F1
#
_entry.id   AF-A0A239KRP6-F1
#
_cell.length_a   1.000
_cell.length_b   1.000
_cell.length_c   1.000
_cell.angle_alpha   90.00
_cell.angle_beta   90.00
_cell.angle_gamma   90.00
#
_symmetry.space_group_name_H-M   'P 1'
#
loop_
_entity.id
_entity.type
_entity.pdbx_description
1 polymer ?
#
loop_
_entity_poly.entity_id
_entity_poly.type
_entity_poly.pdbx_seq_one_letter_code
_entity_poly.pdbx_strand_id
1 'polypeptide(L)'
;MNPLIVKLNGLSVIRCPSSQCGRPYQINQFGARFSAQRERAKIICPHCGLQLYGDRDSVYLTHALSEEEERRFEEEALKSLK
;
A
#
# COMPACT_ATOMS: atom_id res chain seq x y z
N MET A 1 -11.96 -4.64 -6.41
CA MET A 1 -10.72 -4.42 -7.17
C MET A 1 -9.56 -4.73 -6.25
N ASN A 2 -8.68 -5.67 -6.60
CA ASN A 2 -7.48 -5.94 -5.81
C ASN A 2 -6.45 -4.83 -6.11
N PRO A 3 -5.94 -4.10 -5.11
CA PRO A 3 -4.92 -3.09 -5.36
C PRO A 3 -3.66 -3.76 -5.89
N LEU A 4 -3.10 -3.22 -6.97
CA LEU A 4 -1.80 -3.67 -7.48
C LEU A 4 -0.73 -3.36 -6.44
N ILE A 5 -0.05 -4.40 -5.96
CA ILE A 5 1.09 -4.30 -5.07
C ILE A 5 2.35 -4.57 -5.89
N VAL A 6 3.23 -3.57 -5.98
CA VAL A 6 4.51 -3.64 -6.69
C VAL A 6 5.62 -3.67 -5.65
N LYS A 7 6.70 -4.41 -5.92
CA LYS A 7 7.91 -4.39 -5.10
C LYS A 7 8.89 -3.38 -5.66
N LEU A 8 9.20 -2.32 -4.90
CA LEU A 8 10.23 -1.34 -5.24
C LEU A 8 11.35 -1.42 -4.21
N ASN A 9 12.56 -1.78 -4.63
CA ASN A 9 13.73 -1.92 -3.75
C ASN A 9 13.45 -2.80 -2.51
N GLY A 10 12.65 -3.86 -2.65
CA GLY A 10 12.24 -4.74 -1.56
C GLY A 10 11.03 -4.26 -0.75
N LEU A 11 10.58 -3.02 -0.94
CA LEU A 11 9.42 -2.44 -0.28
C LEU A 11 8.14 -2.77 -1.04
N SER A 12 7.05 -3.05 -0.32
CA SER A 12 5.72 -3.19 -0.93
C SER A 12 5.12 -1.80 -1.15
N VAL A 13 4.76 -1.48 -2.38
CA VAL A 13 4.16 -0.20 -2.77
C VAL A 13 2.83 -0.46 -3.47
N ILE A 14 1.80 0.30 -3.11
CA ILE A 14 0.46 0.19 -3.69
C ILE A 14 -0.02 1.54 -4.19
N ARG A 15 -0.88 1.53 -5.20
CA ARG A 15 -1.60 2.73 -5.64
C ARG A 15 -2.89 2.94 -4.84
N CYS A 16 -3.13 4.17 -4.39
CA CYS A 16 -4.43 4.53 -3.82
C CYS A 16 -5.56 4.34 -4.85
N PRO A 17 -6.63 3.58 -4.55
CA PRO A 17 -7.72 3.35 -5.49
C PRO A 17 -8.70 4.52 -5.61
N SER A 18 -8.56 5.57 -4.79
CA SER A 18 -9.35 6.79 -4.97
C SER A 18 -9.00 7.45 -6.31
N SER A 19 -10.00 7.71 -7.14
CA SER A 19 -9.85 8.42 -8.42
C SER A 19 -9.39 9.88 -8.25
N GLN A 20 -9.60 10.46 -7.06
CA GLN A 20 -9.14 11.81 -6.75
C GLN A 20 -7.70 11.83 -6.22
N CYS A 21 -7.23 10.72 -5.64
CA CYS A 21 -5.88 10.63 -5.09
C CYS A 21 -4.93 9.97 -6.08
N GLY A 22 -5.13 8.70 -6.39
CA GLY A 22 -4.31 7.95 -7.35
C GLY A 22 -2.82 7.81 -7.03
N ARG A 23 -2.30 8.43 -5.96
CA ARG A 23 -0.88 8.42 -5.59
C ARG A 23 -0.43 7.07 -5.04
N PRO A 24 0.78 6.59 -5.40
CA PRO A 24 1.36 5.40 -4.81
C PRO A 24 1.95 5.69 -3.42
N TYR A 25 1.89 4.69 -2.53
CA TYR A 25 2.44 4.77 -1.19
C TYR A 25 2.97 3.40 -0.73
N GLN A 26 3.95 3.43 0.16
CA GLN A 26 4.53 2.23 0.74
C GLN A 26 3.60 1.64 1.80
N ILE A 27 3.53 0.31 1.83
CA ILE A 27 2.90 -0.48 2.89
C ILE A 27 3.94 -1.39 3.53
N ASN A 28 4.03 -1.36 4.86
CA ASN A 28 4.85 -2.26 5.65
C ASN A 28 3.94 -3.16 6.46
N GLN A 29 4.00 -4.46 6.19
CA GLN A 29 3.21 -5.48 6.86
C GLN A 29 4.04 -6.12 7.97
N PHE A 30 3.49 -6.14 9.18
CA PHE A 30 4.10 -6.78 10.35
C PHE A 30 3.17 -7.87 10.84
N GLY A 31 3.61 -9.12 10.78
CA GLY A 31 2.85 -10.24 11.32
C GLY A 31 2.71 -10.08 12.83
N ALA A 32 1.47 -10.05 13.31
CA ALA A 32 1.18 -9.93 14.71
C ALA A 32 0.33 -11.13 15.14
N ARG A 33 0.88 -11.96 16.04
CA ARG A 33 0.14 -13.05 16.67
C ARG A 33 -0.82 -12.49 17.72
N PHE A 34 -1.80 -11.70 17.29
CA PHE A 34 -2.88 -11.26 18.16
C PHE A 34 -3.90 -12.39 18.24
N SER A 35 -3.84 -13.17 19.32
CA SER A 35 -4.75 -14.28 19.61
C SER A 35 -6.23 -13.88 19.79
N ALA A 36 -6.61 -12.62 19.56
CA ALA A 36 -7.93 -12.10 19.90
C ALA A 36 -8.54 -11.07 18.92
N GLN A 37 -7.88 -10.66 17.82
CA GLN A 37 -8.46 -9.64 16.95
C GLN A 37 -9.44 -10.23 15.92
N ARG A 38 -10.73 -9.88 16.05
CA ARG A 38 -11.78 -10.23 15.07
C ARG A 38 -11.82 -9.26 13.87
N GLU A 39 -11.23 -8.08 14.00
CA GLU A 39 -11.29 -7.03 12.98
C GLU A 39 -10.14 -7.15 11.97
N ARG A 40 -10.41 -6.84 10.70
CA ARG A 40 -9.37 -6.75 9.67
C ARG A 40 -8.51 -5.52 9.93
N ALA A 41 -7.20 -5.66 9.80
CA ALA A 41 -6.32 -4.53 9.93
C ALA A 41 -6.55 -3.50 8.83
N LYS A 42 -6.43 -2.23 9.21
CA LYS A 42 -6.68 -1.10 8.30
C LYS A 42 -5.38 -0.66 7.66
N ILE A 43 -5.44 -0.40 6.37
CA ILE A 43 -4.38 0.24 5.58
C ILE A 43 -4.92 1.62 5.21
N ILE A 44 -4.27 2.69 5.66
CA ILE A 44 -4.77 4.05 5.48
C ILE A 44 -3.89 4.78 4.47
N CYS A 45 -4.47 5.35 3.43
CA CYS A 45 -3.72 6.15 2.47
C CYS A 45 -3.19 7.43 3.17
N PRO A 46 -1.87 7.69 3.16
CA PRO A 46 -1.29 8.85 3.85
C PRO A 46 -1.62 10.19 3.17
N HIS A 47 -2.11 10.18 1.92
CA HIS A 47 -2.40 11.39 1.16
C HIS A 47 -3.85 11.88 1.31
N CYS A 48 -4.82 10.95 1.38
CA CYS A 48 -6.25 11.28 1.38
C CYS A 48 -7.06 10.65 2.51
N GLY A 49 -6.45 9.80 3.35
CA GLY A 49 -7.12 9.15 4.46
C GLY A 49 -8.05 7.99 4.08
N LEU A 50 -8.15 7.62 2.80
CA LEU A 50 -8.94 6.47 2.35
C LEU A 50 -8.47 5.19 3.08
N GLN A 51 -9.43 4.40 3.58
CA GLN A 51 -9.16 3.16 4.29
C GLN A 51 -9.39 1.95 3.40
N LEU A 52 -8.42 1.04 3.41
CA LEU A 52 -8.51 -0.30 2.85
C LEU A 52 -8.37 -1.32 3.99
N TYR A 53 -8.77 -2.57 3.72
CA TYR A 53 -8.67 -3.66 4.69
C TYR A 53 -7.63 -4.68 4.24
N GLY A 54 -6.66 -4.95 5.11
CA GLY A 54 -5.71 -6.04 4.98
C GLY A 54 -6.21 -7.33 5.64
N ASP A 55 -5.27 -8.22 5.96
CA ASP A 55 -5.57 -9.44 6.72
C ASP A 55 -5.84 -9.15 8.22
N ARG A 56 -6.18 -10.20 8.97
CA ARG A 56 -6.52 -10.10 10.40
C ARG A 56 -5.31 -10.32 11.32
N ASP A 57 -4.22 -10.84 10.79
CA ASP A 57 -3.08 -11.34 11.55
C ASP A 57 -1.85 -10.45 11.37
N SER A 58 -2.03 -9.25 10.81
CA SER A 58 -0.97 -8.30 10.53
C SER A 58 -1.36 -6.88 10.94
N VAL A 59 -0.36 -6.10 11.29
CA VAL A 59 -0.47 -4.64 11.39
C VAL A 59 0.16 -4.04 10.15
N TYR A 60 -0.46 -2.98 9.62
CA TYR A 60 0.06 -2.26 8.47
C TYR A 60 0.46 -0.85 8.86
N LEU A 61 1.68 -0.47 8.49
CA LEU A 61 2.13 0.93 8.51
C LEU A 61 2.24 1.44 7.08
N THR A 62 1.83 2.69 6.87
CA THR A 62 1.83 3.33 5.55
C THR A 62 2.75 4.53 5.54
N HIS A 63 3.50 4.71 4.46
CA HIS A 63 4.41 5.83 4.28
C HIS A 63 4.20 6.47 2.91
N ALA A 64 4.11 7.80 2.87
CA ALA A 64 4.07 8.54 1.62
C ALA A 64 5.44 8.43 0.93
N LEU A 65 5.43 8.24 -0.38
CA LEU A 65 6.67 8.21 -1.16
C LEU A 65 7.15 9.64 -1.46
N SER A 66 8.46 9.80 -1.68
CA SER A 66 9.00 11.02 -2.28
C SER A 66 8.58 11.13 -3.74
N GLU A 67 8.64 12.33 -4.33
CA GLU A 67 8.30 12.53 -5.75
C GLU A 67 9.17 11.67 -6.68
N GLU A 68 10.46 11.50 -6.36
CA GLU A 68 11.36 10.64 -7.12
C GLU A 68 10.97 9.15 -7.02
N GLU A 69 10.50 8.70 -5.85
CA GLU A 69 10.03 7.34 -5.63
C GLU A 69 8.70 7.07 -6.32
N GLU A 70 7.77 8.04 -6.30
CA GLU A 70 6.52 7.96 -7.05
C GLU A 70 6.81 7.83 -8.55
N ARG A 71 7.72 8.64 -9.10
CA ARG A 71 8.12 8.54 -10.51
C ARG A 71 8.67 7.15 -10.85
N ARG A 72 9.53 6.59 -10.00
CA ARG A 72 10.06 5.23 -10.19
C ARG A 72 8.96 4.17 -10.17
N PHE A 73 7.95 4.33 -9.30
CA PHE A 73 6.78 3.45 -9.30
C PHE A 73 6.06 3.47 -10.64
N GLU A 74 5.80 4.65 -11.20
CA GLU A 74 5.15 4.78 -12.51
C GLU A 74 5.94 4.08 -13.62
N GLU A 75 7.26 4.27 -13.65
CA GLU A 75 8.14 3.64 -14.63
C GLU A 75 8.12 2.11 -14.54
N GLU A 76 8.19 1.55 -13.33
CA GLU A 76 8.17 0.10 -13.10
C GLU A 76 6.78 -0.52 -13.33
N ALA A 77 5.71 0.19 -12.95
CA ALA A 77 4.34 -0.23 -13.20
C ALA A 77 4.03 -0.30 -14.70
N LEU A 78 4.53 0.65 -15.50
CA LEU A 78 4.41 0.64 -16.96
C LEU A 78 5.19 -0.52 -17.61
N LYS A 79 6.36 -0.87 -17.08
CA LYS A 79 7.13 -2.04 -17.55
C LYS A 79 6.42 -3.36 -17.26
N SER A 80 5.70 -3.44 -16.13
CA SER A 80 4.99 -4.66 -15.70
C SER A 80 3.71 -4.96 -16.52
N LEU A 81 3.30 -4.05 -17.41
CA LEU A 81 2.12 -4.17 -18.28
C LEU A 81 2.47 -4.52 -19.74
N LYS A 82 3.76 -4.62 -20.09
CA LYS A 82 4.24 -5.06 -21.40
C LYS A 82 4.64 -6.53 -21.36
#